data_AF-A0A813JMG6-F1
#
_entry.id   AF-A0A813JMG6-F1
#
_cell.length_a   1.000
_cell.length_b   1.000
_cell.length_c   1.000
_cell.angle_alpha   90.00
_cell.angle_beta   90.00
_cell.angle_gamma   90.00
#
_symmetry.space_group_name_H-M   'P 1'
#
loop_
_entity.id
_entity.type
_entity.pdbx_description
1 polymer ?
#
loop_
_entity_poly.entity_id
_entity_poly.type
_entity_poly.pdbx_seq_one_letter_code
_entity_poly.pdbx_strand_id
1 'polypeptide(L)'
;GGGIYFATSPFETERKAIGPDSHIGFMIKATVDVGRVEHLGRKCNKNLNGEMLDNMGYDSVTFNPSDGQEYIVYNSDRILSTVQIPYHCSRRCRFNGRETVCRKCR
;
A
#
# COMPACT_ATOMS: atom_id res chain seq x y z
N GLY A 1 7.41 9.73 -6.72
CA GLY A 1 7.55 11.02 -6.02
C GLY A 1 7.80 10.77 -4.55
N GLY A 2 7.95 11.81 -3.74
CA GLY A 2 8.19 11.71 -2.29
C GLY A 2 6.94 11.43 -1.43
N GLY A 3 5.90 10.81 -2.00
CA GLY A 3 4.67 10.45 -1.28
C GLY A 3 4.82 9.11 -0.55
N ILE A 4 3.89 8.86 0.38
CA ILE A 4 3.79 7.61 1.13
C ILE A 4 2.65 6.80 0.51
N TYR A 5 2.98 5.59 0.03
CA TYR A 5 2.09 4.76 -0.77
C TYR A 5 1.49 3.64 0.08
N PHE A 6 0.17 3.52 0.04
CA PHE A 6 -0.59 2.46 0.69
C PHE A 6 -1.40 1.69 -0.34
N ALA A 7 -1.36 0.36 -0.27
CA ALA A 7 -2.29 -0.48 -1.01
C ALA A 7 -3.42 -0.95 -0.10
N THR A 8 -4.59 -1.18 -0.69
CA THR A 8 -5.77 -1.67 0.04
C THR A 8 -5.72 -3.18 0.32
N SER A 9 -4.82 -3.91 -0.35
CA SER A 9 -4.65 -5.35 -0.18
C SER A 9 -3.20 -5.71 0.13
N PRO A 10 -2.95 -6.63 1.08
CA PRO A 10 -1.60 -7.09 1.40
C PRO A 10 -0.90 -7.79 0.22
N PHE A 11 -1.67 -8.37 -0.71
CA PHE A 11 -1.12 -9.03 -1.91
C PHE A 11 -0.36 -8.06 -2.82
N GLU A 12 -0.78 -6.81 -2.86
CA GLU A 12 -0.17 -5.79 -3.73
C GLU A 12 1.06 -5.13 -3.10
N THR A 13 1.12 -5.12 -1.78
CA THR A 13 2.34 -4.79 -1.04
C THR A 13 3.36 -5.94 -1.05
N GLU A 14 2.95 -7.17 -1.37
CA GLU A 14 3.82 -8.35 -1.34
C GLU A 14 5.05 -8.19 -2.24
N ARG A 15 4.85 -7.70 -3.47
CA ARG A 15 5.95 -7.47 -4.42
C ARG A 15 6.82 -6.25 -4.07
N LYS A 16 6.40 -5.45 -3.09
CA LYS A 16 7.06 -4.21 -2.66
C LYS A 16 7.79 -4.38 -1.32
N ALA A 17 7.51 -5.44 -0.56
CA ALA A 17 8.19 -5.81 0.68
C ALA A 17 9.52 -6.54 0.42
N ILE A 18 10.37 -5.98 -0.45
CA ILE A 18 11.70 -6.50 -0.78
C ILE A 18 12.73 -5.52 -0.20
N GLY A 19 13.24 -5.82 1.00
CA GLY A 19 14.38 -5.09 1.57
C GLY A 19 15.68 -5.38 0.80
N PRO A 20 16.76 -4.62 1.04
CA PRO A 20 18.09 -4.90 0.47
C PRO A 20 18.56 -6.33 0.78
N ASP A 21 18.19 -6.86 1.94
CA ASP A 21 18.37 -8.27 2.32
C ASP A 21 17.19 -9.14 1.87
N SER A 22 16.77 -9.00 0.61
CA SER A 22 15.65 -9.71 -0.05
C SER A 22 15.03 -10.82 0.80
N HIS A 23 13.77 -10.61 1.21
CA HIS A 23 12.86 -11.54 1.93
C HIS A 23 12.74 -11.44 3.47
N ILE A 24 13.36 -10.46 4.15
CA ILE A 24 13.21 -10.26 5.62
C ILE A 24 12.41 -8.99 5.96
N GLY A 25 11.32 -8.74 5.24
CA GLY A 25 10.42 -7.60 5.50
C GLY A 25 9.23 -7.98 6.39
N PHE A 26 8.57 -6.97 6.95
CA PHE A 26 7.21 -7.10 7.51
C PHE A 26 6.27 -6.16 6.76
N MET A 27 4.97 -6.47 6.78
CA MET A 27 3.95 -5.56 6.26
C MET A 27 3.42 -4.70 7.40
N ILE A 28 3.09 -3.44 7.08
CA ILE A 28 2.42 -2.54 8.00
C ILE A 28 0.98 -2.39 7.54
N LYS A 29 0.04 -2.64 8.46
CA LYS A 29 -1.34 -2.19 8.31
C LYS A 29 -1.42 -0.80 8.95
N ALA A 30 -1.87 0.19 8.18
CA ALA A 30 -2.00 1.56 8.64
C ALA A 30 -3.47 2.01 8.61
N THR A 31 -3.85 2.83 9.58
CA THR A 31 -5.05 3.67 9.47
C THR A 31 -4.60 5.03 8.97
N VAL A 32 -5.10 5.45 7.82
CA VAL A 32 -4.69 6.67 7.13
C VAL A 32 -5.90 7.55 6.91
N ASP A 33 -5.81 8.82 7.31
CA ASP A 33 -6.78 9.85 6.95
C ASP A 33 -6.53 10.32 5.52
N VAL A 34 -7.37 9.87 4.60
CA VAL A 34 -7.27 10.20 3.18
C VAL A 34 -7.92 11.54 2.82
N GLY A 35 -8.70 12.14 3.72
CA GLY A 35 -9.39 13.40 3.46
C GLY A 35 -10.11 13.46 2.11
N ARG A 36 -9.96 14.59 1.42
CA ARG A 36 -10.39 14.79 0.03
C ARG A 36 -9.43 14.09 -0.93
N VAL A 37 -9.98 13.18 -1.71
CA VAL A 37 -9.18 12.31 -2.59
C VAL A 37 -9.25 12.80 -4.04
N GLU A 38 -8.10 13.07 -4.64
CA GLU A 38 -8.00 13.28 -6.08
C GLU A 38 -7.89 11.93 -6.80
N HIS A 39 -8.74 11.71 -7.80
CA HIS A 39 -8.78 10.48 -8.58
C HIS A 39 -7.96 10.62 -9.86
N LEU A 40 -6.77 10.01 -9.88
CA LEU A 40 -5.93 10.03 -11.06
C LEU A 40 -6.18 8.80 -11.95
N GLY A 41 -6.15 9.04 -13.26
CA GLY A 41 -6.13 7.96 -14.26
C GLY A 41 -4.79 7.21 -14.26
N ARG A 42 -4.71 6.12 -15.06
CA ARG A 42 -3.52 5.24 -15.16
C ARG A 42 -2.20 5.96 -15.43
N LYS A 43 -2.23 7.14 -16.06
CA LYS A 43 -1.08 8.01 -16.27
C LYS A 43 -1.03 9.05 -15.16
N CYS A 44 -0.63 8.64 -13.96
CA CYS A 44 -0.32 9.56 -12.87
C CYS A 44 0.74 10.57 -13.34
N ASN A 45 0.49 11.87 -13.15
CA ASN A 45 1.50 12.89 -13.41
C ASN A 45 2.66 12.66 -12.43
N LYS A 46 3.84 12.28 -12.95
CA LYS A 46 5.01 11.99 -12.12
C LYS A 46 5.53 13.20 -11.34
N ASN A 47 5.14 14.40 -11.76
CA ASN A 47 5.53 15.67 -11.15
C ASN A 47 4.58 16.10 -10.03
N LEU A 48 3.49 15.36 -9.77
CA LEU A 48 2.57 15.68 -8.69
C LEU A 48 3.28 15.56 -7.33
N ASN A 49 3.22 16.62 -6.54
CA ASN A 49 3.78 16.70 -5.19
C ASN A 49 2.69 17.17 -4.20
N GLY A 50 3.03 17.19 -2.90
CA GLY A 50 2.08 17.57 -1.85
C GLY A 50 1.57 19.00 -1.96
N GLU A 51 2.44 19.95 -2.34
CA GLU A 51 2.08 21.36 -2.49
C GLU A 51 1.08 21.58 -3.64
N MET A 52 1.29 20.91 -4.77
CA MET A 52 0.34 20.95 -5.89
C MET A 52 -1.02 20.36 -5.49
N LEU A 53 -1.02 19.26 -4.74
CA LEU A 53 -2.24 18.61 -4.28
C LEU A 53 -3.03 19.49 -3.30
N ASP A 54 -2.33 20.14 -2.37
CA ASP A 54 -2.91 21.08 -1.41
C ASP A 54 -3.49 22.31 -2.11
N ASN A 55 -2.78 22.87 -3.10
CA ASN A 55 -3.28 23.97 -3.94
C ASN A 55 -4.52 23.58 -4.75
N MET A 56 -4.68 22.31 -5.11
CA MET A 56 -5.89 21.78 -5.76
C MET A 56 -7.03 21.51 -4.76
N GLY A 57 -6.78 21.63 -3.45
CA GLY A 57 -7.75 21.42 -2.39
C GLY A 57 -7.96 19.95 -2.03
N TYR A 58 -6.98 19.10 -2.33
CA TYR A 58 -7.00 17.67 -2.04
C TYR A 58 -5.94 17.28 -1.00
N ASP A 59 -6.24 16.20 -0.29
CA ASP A 59 -5.45 15.71 0.84
C ASP A 59 -4.67 14.44 0.49
N SER A 60 -5.20 13.66 -0.46
CA SER A 60 -4.59 12.43 -0.95
C SER A 60 -4.89 12.21 -2.42
N VAL A 61 -4.17 11.26 -3.00
CA VAL A 61 -4.36 10.79 -4.37
C VAL A 61 -4.75 9.34 -4.34
N THR A 62 -5.64 8.94 -5.22
CA THR A 62 -5.90 7.54 -5.49
C THR A 62 -5.79 7.23 -6.96
N PHE A 63 -5.21 6.07 -7.27
CA PHE A 63 -5.11 5.57 -8.64
C PHE A 63 -5.14 4.05 -8.65
N ASN A 64 -5.58 3.49 -9.77
CA ASN A 64 -5.61 2.05 -10.00
C ASN A 64 -4.71 1.71 -11.20
N PRO A 65 -3.51 1.15 -10.99
CA PRO A 65 -2.60 0.78 -12.07
C PRO A 65 -2.95 -0.52 -12.81
N SER A 66 -4.07 -1.19 -12.47
CA SER A 66 -4.66 -2.44 -13.02
C SER A 66 -4.60 -3.64 -12.08
N ASP A 67 -3.89 -3.56 -10.95
CA ASP A 67 -3.75 -4.63 -9.97
C ASP A 67 -4.53 -4.35 -8.67
N GLY A 68 -4.81 -3.09 -8.37
CA GLY A 68 -5.71 -2.70 -7.29
C GLY A 68 -5.61 -1.22 -6.95
N GLN A 69 -6.41 -0.79 -5.96
CA GLN A 69 -6.50 0.62 -5.59
C GLN A 69 -5.35 0.99 -4.66
N GLU A 70 -4.57 2.00 -5.05
CA GLU A 70 -3.51 2.59 -4.23
C GLU A 70 -3.90 4.00 -3.77
N TYR A 71 -3.47 4.35 -2.56
CA TYR A 71 -3.59 5.68 -1.99
C TYR A 71 -2.22 6.27 -1.72
N ILE A 72 -2.06 7.56 -2.01
CA ILE A 72 -0.84 8.32 -1.75
C ILE A 72 -1.19 9.49 -0.85
N VAL A 73 -0.45 9.63 0.25
CA VAL A 73 -0.46 10.84 1.08
C VAL A 73 0.92 11.50 1.05
N TYR A 74 0.95 12.83 1.16
CA TYR A 74 2.20 13.60 1.18
C TYR A 74 2.53 14.17 2.57
N ASN A 75 1.57 14.13 3.51
CA ASN A 75 1.77 14.51 4.91
C ASN A 75 1.72 13.25 5.79
N SER A 76 2.78 13.01 6.58
CA SER A 76 2.86 11.87 7.51
C SER A 76 1.87 11.95 8.67
N ASP A 77 1.41 13.15 9.05
CA ASP A 77 0.44 13.34 10.15
C ASP A 77 -0.92 12.70 9.85
N ARG A 78 -1.18 12.38 8.57
CA ARG A 78 -2.35 11.63 8.13
C ARG A 78 -2.27 10.14 8.48
N ILE A 79 -1.13 9.64 8.91
CA ILE A 79 -0.95 8.25 9.35
C ILE A 79 -1.32 8.19 10.84
N LEU A 80 -2.59 7.88 11.10
CA LEU A 80 -3.15 7.90 12.46
C LEU A 80 -2.63 6.74 13.32
N SER A 81 -2.38 5.59 12.70
CA SER A 81 -1.75 4.46 13.38
C SER A 81 -1.09 3.50 12.41
N THR A 82 -0.09 2.78 12.91
CA THR A 82 0.55 1.67 12.21
C THR A 82 0.64 0.47 13.13
N VAL A 83 0.35 -0.71 12.58
CA VAL A 83 0.59 -1.98 13.26
C VAL A 83 1.36 -2.89 12.31
N GLN A 84 2.41 -3.51 12.82
CA GLN A 84 3.10 -4.56 12.12
C GLN A 84 2.18 -5.78 12.01
N ILE A 85 1.98 -6.27 10.80
CA ILE A 85 1.29 -7.54 10.56
C ILE A 85 2.33 -8.58 10.11
N PRO A 86 2.27 -9.80 10.67
CA PRO A 86 3.17 -10.86 10.25
C PRO A 86 2.98 -11.13 8.77
N TYR A 87 4.11 -11.23 8.05
CA TYR A 87 4.12 -11.60 6.65
C TYR A 87 3.73 -13.07 6.49
N HIS A 88 2.43 -13.34 6.31
CA HIS A 88 1.95 -14.65 5.88
C HIS A 88 1.97 -14.71 4.37
N CYS A 89 3.11 -15.14 3.85
CA CYS A 89 3.37 -15.56 2.49
C CYS A 89 2.21 -16.44 1.95
N SER A 90 1.27 -15.83 1.21
CA SER A 90 0.05 -16.49 0.73
C SER A 90 0.31 -17.38 -0.49
N ARG A 91 1.48 -17.25 -1.13
CA ARG A 91 1.87 -18.01 -2.34
C ARG A 91 2.04 -19.52 -2.14
N ARG A 92 1.99 -20.04 -0.90
CA ARG A 92 2.02 -21.48 -0.59
C ARG A 92 0.91 -21.92 0.35
N CYS A 93 -0.23 -21.27 0.28
CA CYS A 93 -1.45 -21.76 0.92
C CYS A 93 -2.17 -22.70 -0.06
N ARG A 94 -2.25 -24.00 0.28
CA ARG A 94 -3.12 -24.95 -0.44
C ARG A 94 -4.34 -25.23 0.41
N PHE A 95 -5.52 -25.11 -0.19
CA PHE A 95 -6.76 -25.60 0.39
C PHE A 95 -6.85 -27.10 0.15
N ASN A 96 -6.99 -27.90 1.21
CA ASN A 96 -7.08 -29.37 1.13
C ASN A 96 -8.51 -29.91 1.23
N GLY A 97 -9.52 -29.03 1.16
CA GLY A 97 -10.94 -29.40 1.31
C GLY A 97 -11.46 -29.37 2.75
N ARG A 98 -10.61 -29.14 3.77
CA ARG A 98 -11.02 -28.96 5.18
C ARG A 98 -10.44 -27.71 5.83
N GLU A 99 -9.20 -27.35 5.47
CA GLU A 99 -8.54 -26.15 5.96
C GLU A 99 -7.56 -25.57 4.91
N THR A 100 -7.21 -24.30 5.09
CA THR A 100 -6.16 -23.65 4.30
C THR A 100 -4.81 -23.88 4.99
N VAL A 101 -3.98 -24.73 4.41
CA VAL A 101 -2.63 -25.01 4.95
C VAL A 101 -1.61 -24.10 4.27
N CYS A 102 -1.07 -23.16 5.04
CA CYS A 102 -0.03 -22.23 4.59
C CYS A 102 1.34 -22.65 5.12
N ARG A 103 2.32 -22.85 4.23
CA ARG A 103 3.72 -23.07 4.66
C ARG A 103 4.31 -21.77 5.18
N LYS A 104 5.01 -21.81 6.33
CA LYS A 104 5.87 -20.72 6.79
C LYS A 104 6.91 -20.42 5.71
N CYS A 105 7.00 -19.17 5.28
CA CYS A 105 8.12 -18.73 4.46
C CYS A 105 9.34 -18.58 5.38
N ARG A 106 10.48 -19.12 4.90
CA ARG A 106 11.76 -19.16 5.62
C ARG A 106 12.44 -17.81 5.51
#